data_AF-H1KZ81-F1
#
_entry.id   AF-H1KZ81-F1
#
_cell.length_a   1.000
_cell.length_b   1.000
_cell.length_c   1.000
_cell.angle_alpha   90.00
_cell.angle_beta   90.00
_cell.angle_gamma   90.00
#
_symmetry.space_group_name_H-M   'P 1'
#
loop_
_entity.id
_entity.type
_entity.pdbx_description
1 polymer ?
#
loop_
_entity_poly.entity_id
_entity_poly.type
_entity_poly.pdbx_seq_one_letter_code
_entity_poly.pdbx_strand_id
1 'polypeptide(L)'
;MGVLYFTQLSDASKNQHIKFQIESDKPITVYVVPSKNEFNALQNGKEFYYFPELSRQDILSFIGEGIVPPTSYIVIINNGEEDAQVSFKFVSVDTDENALSPIKSSPLQFNEKSQNNVEVANLEISTTYYEPYPLAFYNVFYELGEPDITFKITNNGENPITIRLISEYQGYSNKAITTETIMPGETKEINQTIPLIKDKIKQIKTKTKFSLHYKIEYDDNGEWKTYDEQTEMIDVYPMDTMVWAVKDDKGNYNSINEYIAVFVTPKDDAIMELLSKAKERHPEKSLSGYQDKDVNSQIKAIYDALKYDYRVSYVDVSNAYGKDYVQKVRLPKETLKLKSANCIDGSVVFASAIEALGMHPYIVLLSDHAFVAWDVDGSGNYIEALETTMVGNADFEDALRYGNEELEANWDALTDDDPWNGQIIDIKECRELGILPME
;
A
#
# COMPACT_ATOMS: atom_id res chain seq x y z
N MET A 1 -17.63 -18.06 -8.65
CA MET A 1 -17.51 -17.71 -7.23
C MET A 1 -17.54 -19.01 -6.45
N GLY A 2 -16.48 -19.27 -5.68
CA GLY A 2 -16.35 -20.49 -4.90
C GLY A 2 -17.44 -20.64 -3.85
N VAL A 3 -17.74 -21.88 -3.44
CA VAL A 3 -18.64 -22.11 -2.31
C VAL A 3 -17.94 -21.61 -1.04
N LEU A 4 -18.62 -20.72 -0.31
CA LEU A 4 -18.04 -19.99 0.80
C LEU A 4 -18.76 -20.39 2.09
N TYR A 5 -18.03 -21.03 3.00
CA TYR A 5 -18.49 -21.35 4.35
C TYR A 5 -17.82 -20.40 5.33
N PHE A 6 -18.58 -19.87 6.29
CA PHE A 6 -18.02 -18.99 7.31
C PHE A 6 -18.59 -19.30 8.69
N THR A 7 -17.81 -18.99 9.72
CA THR A 7 -18.28 -18.98 11.11
C THR A 7 -17.81 -17.72 11.81
N GLN A 8 -18.73 -17.06 12.50
CA GLN A 8 -18.41 -15.97 13.43
C GLN A 8 -17.98 -16.58 14.77
N LEU A 9 -16.90 -16.07 15.35
CA LEU A 9 -16.31 -16.67 16.54
C LEU A 9 -17.10 -16.38 17.82
N SER A 10 -17.55 -15.13 18.03
CA SER A 10 -18.55 -14.76 19.06
C SER A 10 -19.04 -13.30 18.92
N ASP A 11 -19.95 -12.88 19.80
CA ASP A 11 -20.26 -11.46 20.11
C ASP A 11 -19.69 -11.06 21.50
N ALA A 12 -18.61 -11.71 21.96
CA ALA A 12 -18.02 -11.46 23.28
C ALA A 12 -17.32 -10.09 23.35
N SER A 13 -17.14 -9.55 24.57
CA SER A 13 -16.44 -8.27 24.78
C SER A 13 -14.93 -8.41 24.94
N LYS A 14 -14.40 -9.63 24.91
CA LYS A 14 -12.98 -9.96 25.11
C LYS A 14 -12.38 -10.62 23.88
N ASN A 15 -11.06 -10.52 23.74
CA ASN A 15 -10.31 -11.30 22.76
C ASN A 15 -10.45 -12.80 23.04
N GLN A 16 -10.20 -13.61 22.02
CA GLN A 16 -10.41 -15.05 22.09
C GLN A 16 -9.16 -15.80 21.66
N HIS A 17 -8.70 -16.70 22.52
CA HIS A 17 -7.73 -17.71 22.14
C HIS A 17 -8.48 -18.83 21.44
N ILE A 18 -8.29 -18.93 20.13
CA ILE A 18 -8.91 -19.94 19.29
C ILE A 18 -7.95 -21.06 18.94
N LYS A 19 -8.49 -22.26 18.78
CA LYS A 19 -7.80 -23.40 18.19
C LYS A 19 -8.76 -24.16 17.28
N PHE A 20 -8.31 -24.45 16.07
CA PHE A 20 -9.12 -25.17 15.10
C PHE A 20 -8.31 -26.16 14.27
N GLN A 21 -9.03 -27.13 13.71
CA GLN A 21 -8.52 -28.11 12.77
C GLN A 21 -9.51 -28.22 11.61
N ILE A 22 -8.99 -28.08 10.39
CA ILE A 22 -9.72 -28.24 9.14
C ILE A 22 -9.10 -29.42 8.38
N GLU A 23 -9.94 -30.28 7.81
CA GLU A 23 -9.56 -31.33 6.87
C GLU A 23 -10.52 -31.28 5.68
N SER A 24 -10.01 -31.43 4.46
CA SER A 24 -10.80 -31.46 3.25
C SER A 24 -10.31 -32.54 2.27
N ASP A 25 -11.23 -33.08 1.49
CA ASP A 25 -10.95 -34.03 0.40
C ASP A 25 -10.48 -33.33 -0.89
N LYS A 26 -10.57 -32.00 -0.96
CA LYS A 26 -10.13 -31.16 -2.07
C LYS A 26 -9.36 -29.93 -1.54
N PRO A 27 -8.46 -29.32 -2.34
CA PRO A 27 -7.77 -28.12 -1.90
C PRO A 27 -8.73 -26.95 -1.63
N ILE A 28 -8.58 -26.32 -0.48
CA ILE A 28 -9.39 -25.18 -0.03
C ILE A 28 -8.49 -24.04 0.45
N THR A 29 -9.07 -22.84 0.51
CA THR A 29 -8.45 -21.66 1.11
C THR A 29 -9.15 -21.30 2.41
N VAL A 30 -8.38 -20.96 3.45
CA VAL A 30 -8.86 -20.58 4.77
C VAL A 30 -8.31 -19.20 5.10
N TYR A 31 -9.20 -18.25 5.39
CA TYR A 31 -8.85 -16.94 5.94
C TYR A 31 -9.46 -16.77 7.32
N VAL A 32 -8.72 -16.13 8.22
CA VAL A 32 -9.29 -15.58 9.46
C VAL A 32 -9.19 -14.08 9.38
N VAL A 33 -10.33 -13.41 9.32
CA VAL A 33 -10.44 -11.97 9.12
C VAL A 33 -10.93 -11.29 10.40
N PRO A 34 -10.46 -10.08 10.75
CA PRO A 34 -10.69 -9.47 12.06
C PRO A 34 -12.11 -8.92 12.27
N SER A 35 -12.87 -8.70 11.19
CA SER A 35 -14.18 -8.05 11.28
C SER A 35 -15.12 -8.49 10.17
N LYS A 36 -16.40 -8.10 10.32
CA LYS A 36 -17.43 -8.29 9.29
C LYS A 36 -17.15 -7.47 8.03
N ASN A 37 -16.52 -6.30 8.16
CA ASN A 37 -16.16 -5.48 7.01
C ASN A 37 -15.13 -6.21 6.15
N GLU A 38 -14.11 -6.81 6.79
CA GLU A 38 -13.09 -7.60 6.09
C GLU A 38 -13.66 -8.87 5.47
N PHE A 39 -14.61 -9.52 6.16
CA PHE A 39 -15.35 -10.64 5.58
C PHE A 39 -16.09 -10.24 4.31
N ASN A 40 -16.83 -9.12 4.35
CA ASN A 40 -17.54 -8.61 3.18
C ASN A 40 -16.58 -8.21 2.07
N ALA A 41 -15.44 -7.60 2.40
CA ALA A 41 -14.42 -7.24 1.44
C ALA A 41 -13.85 -8.48 0.74
N LEU A 42 -13.49 -9.52 1.50
CA LEU A 42 -13.09 -10.82 0.97
C LEU A 42 -14.16 -11.45 0.06
N GLN A 43 -15.43 -11.46 0.48
CA GLN A 43 -16.53 -12.02 -0.32
C GLN A 43 -16.71 -11.32 -1.67
N ASN A 44 -16.46 -10.01 -1.69
CA ASN A 44 -16.60 -9.18 -2.87
C ASN A 44 -15.32 -9.11 -3.71
N GLY A 45 -14.27 -9.86 -3.33
CA GLY A 45 -12.97 -9.84 -4.00
C GLY A 45 -12.25 -8.49 -3.87
N LYS A 46 -12.59 -7.70 -2.85
CA LYS A 46 -11.90 -6.47 -2.47
C LYS A 46 -10.73 -6.80 -1.53
N GLU A 47 -9.85 -5.83 -1.29
CA GLU A 47 -8.82 -5.94 -0.25
C GLU A 47 -9.43 -6.12 1.14
N PHE A 48 -8.89 -7.06 1.90
CA PHE A 48 -9.34 -7.37 3.25
C PHE A 48 -8.16 -7.66 4.16
N TYR A 49 -8.30 -7.34 5.44
CA TYR A 49 -7.35 -7.72 6.47
C TYR A 49 -7.56 -9.16 6.90
N TYR A 50 -6.47 -9.88 7.15
CA TYR A 50 -6.50 -11.25 7.65
C TYR A 50 -5.32 -11.55 8.58
N PHE A 51 -5.47 -12.55 9.45
CA PHE A 51 -4.41 -13.03 10.33
C PHE A 51 -3.57 -14.10 9.60
N PRO A 52 -2.32 -13.80 9.21
CA PRO A 52 -1.52 -14.68 8.36
C PRO A 52 -1.14 -15.99 9.06
N GLU A 53 -0.95 -15.98 10.38
CA GLU A 53 -0.65 -17.17 11.18
C GLU A 53 -1.83 -18.16 11.20
N LEU A 54 -3.05 -17.64 10.99
CA LEU A 54 -4.30 -18.38 11.04
C LEU A 54 -4.92 -18.60 9.66
N SER A 55 -4.24 -18.23 8.58
CA SER A 55 -4.78 -18.31 7.21
C SER A 55 -3.86 -19.09 6.27
N ARG A 56 -4.42 -19.91 5.39
CA ARG A 56 -3.66 -20.75 4.44
C ARG A 56 -4.44 -20.91 3.15
N GLN A 57 -3.73 -20.94 2.02
CA GLN A 57 -4.32 -21.17 0.70
C GLN A 57 -3.93 -22.55 0.17
N ASP A 58 -4.78 -23.13 -0.68
CA ASP A 58 -4.53 -24.39 -1.41
C ASP A 58 -4.10 -25.58 -0.53
N ILE A 59 -4.85 -25.85 0.54
CA ILE A 59 -4.54 -26.87 1.54
C ILE A 59 -5.58 -28.00 1.60
N LEU A 60 -5.14 -29.20 2.03
CA LEU A 60 -6.02 -30.33 2.38
C LEU A 60 -6.24 -30.48 3.89
N SER A 61 -5.33 -29.98 4.73
CA SER A 61 -5.54 -29.90 6.17
C SER A 61 -4.81 -28.71 6.77
N PHE A 62 -5.33 -28.19 7.88
CA PHE A 62 -4.70 -27.09 8.60
C PHE A 62 -5.13 -27.06 10.06
N ILE A 63 -4.16 -26.83 10.94
CA ILE A 63 -4.37 -26.60 12.36
C ILE A 63 -3.92 -25.18 12.66
N GLY A 64 -4.85 -24.34 13.11
CA GLY A 64 -4.58 -22.96 13.50
C GLY A 64 -4.79 -22.78 15.01
N GLU A 65 -3.92 -21.99 15.66
CA GLU A 65 -4.02 -21.62 17.06
C GLU A 65 -3.49 -20.19 17.25
N GLY A 66 -4.26 -19.32 17.91
CA GLY A 66 -3.89 -17.91 18.07
C GLY A 66 -4.97 -17.07 18.74
N ILE A 67 -4.64 -15.81 19.03
CA ILE A 67 -5.55 -14.88 19.72
C ILE A 67 -6.12 -13.90 18.69
N VAL A 68 -7.44 -13.76 18.66
CA VAL A 68 -8.15 -12.89 17.72
C VAL A 68 -9.19 -12.01 18.42
N PRO A 69 -9.58 -10.87 17.82
CA PRO A 69 -10.71 -10.08 18.29
C PRO A 69 -12.01 -10.89 18.23
N PRO A 70 -13.00 -10.59 19.09
CA PRO A 70 -14.28 -11.29 19.11
C PRO A 70 -15.06 -11.15 17.79
N THR A 71 -14.81 -10.07 17.04
CA THR A 71 -15.44 -9.74 15.75
C THR A 71 -14.93 -10.58 14.58
N SER A 72 -14.01 -11.51 14.80
CA SER A 72 -13.33 -12.21 13.72
C SER A 72 -14.18 -13.32 13.10
N TYR A 73 -13.90 -13.64 11.84
CA TYR A 73 -14.55 -14.68 11.06
C TYR A 73 -13.51 -15.67 10.54
N ILE A 74 -13.80 -16.98 10.64
CA ILE A 74 -13.08 -17.99 9.87
C ILE A 74 -13.87 -18.23 8.58
N VAL A 75 -13.19 -18.10 7.45
CA VAL A 75 -13.76 -18.16 6.10
C VAL A 75 -13.07 -19.29 5.35
N ILE A 76 -13.85 -20.24 4.84
CA ILE A 76 -13.39 -21.37 4.04
C ILE A 76 -13.93 -21.21 2.63
N ILE A 77 -13.02 -21.21 1.65
CA ILE A 77 -13.31 -20.95 0.25
C ILE A 77 -12.87 -22.17 -0.57
N ASN A 78 -13.80 -22.75 -1.30
CA ASN A 78 -13.50 -23.74 -2.33
C ASN A 78 -13.43 -23.04 -3.70
N ASN A 79 -12.23 -22.87 -4.24
CA ASN A 79 -12.01 -22.28 -5.58
C ASN A 79 -12.05 -23.31 -6.72
N GLY A 80 -12.23 -24.60 -6.42
CA GLY A 80 -12.31 -25.67 -7.40
C GLY A 80 -13.67 -25.75 -8.11
N GLU A 81 -13.72 -26.50 -9.21
CA GLU A 81 -14.95 -26.73 -9.99
C GLU A 81 -15.91 -27.75 -9.34
N GLU A 82 -15.38 -28.62 -8.48
CA GLU A 82 -16.15 -29.63 -7.74
C GLU A 82 -16.32 -29.22 -6.27
N ASP A 83 -17.45 -29.60 -5.66
CA ASP A 83 -17.69 -29.38 -4.24
C ASP A 83 -16.65 -30.11 -3.37
N ALA A 84 -16.17 -29.44 -2.33
CA ALA A 84 -15.26 -29.99 -1.33
C ALA A 84 -16.05 -30.44 -0.09
N GLN A 85 -15.75 -31.63 0.42
CA GLN A 85 -16.18 -32.04 1.76
C GLN A 85 -15.16 -31.54 2.78
N VAL A 86 -15.65 -30.85 3.81
CA VAL A 86 -14.82 -30.21 4.84
C VAL A 86 -15.24 -30.68 6.23
N SER A 87 -14.28 -31.15 7.00
CA SER A 87 -14.40 -31.44 8.44
C SER A 87 -13.76 -30.29 9.22
N PHE A 88 -14.52 -29.69 10.14
CA PHE A 88 -14.08 -28.54 10.93
C PHE A 88 -14.29 -28.77 12.42
N LYS A 89 -13.20 -28.67 13.21
CA LYS A 89 -13.21 -28.70 14.67
C LYS A 89 -12.72 -27.37 15.20
N PHE A 90 -13.40 -26.81 16.18
CA PHE A 90 -13.13 -25.48 16.69
C PHE A 90 -13.35 -25.41 18.20
N VAL A 91 -12.47 -24.71 18.91
CA VAL A 91 -12.62 -24.32 20.31
C VAL A 91 -12.14 -22.87 20.48
N SER A 92 -12.81 -22.14 21.35
CA SER A 92 -12.50 -20.75 21.69
C SER A 92 -12.62 -20.53 23.19
N VAL A 93 -11.69 -19.76 23.77
CA VAL A 93 -11.67 -19.36 25.18
C VAL A 93 -11.38 -17.87 25.27
N ASP A 94 -12.19 -17.14 26.05
CA ASP A 94 -11.95 -15.71 26.31
C ASP A 94 -10.59 -15.49 26.99
N THR A 95 -9.86 -14.47 26.55
CA THR A 95 -8.54 -14.10 27.08
C THR A 95 -8.40 -12.57 27.18
N ASP A 96 -7.56 -12.13 28.10
CA ASP A 96 -7.16 -10.71 28.24
C ASP A 96 -5.84 -10.43 27.48
N GLU A 97 -5.30 -11.42 26.76
CA GLU A 97 -4.10 -11.27 25.92
C GLU A 97 -4.40 -10.50 24.62
N ASN A 98 -3.38 -9.84 24.08
CA ASN A 98 -3.49 -9.07 22.84
C ASN A 98 -3.73 -10.00 21.65
N ALA A 99 -4.57 -9.56 20.71
CA ALA A 99 -4.76 -10.24 19.45
C ALA A 99 -3.50 -10.21 18.58
N LEU A 100 -3.41 -11.17 17.67
CA LEU A 100 -2.47 -11.14 16.55
C LEU A 100 -2.71 -9.87 15.72
N SER A 101 -1.68 -9.44 14.99
CA SER A 101 -1.79 -8.30 14.08
C SER A 101 -2.26 -8.80 12.72
N PRO A 102 -3.40 -8.34 12.19
CA PRO A 102 -3.79 -8.70 10.83
C PRO A 102 -2.91 -7.95 9.83
N ILE A 103 -2.73 -8.53 8.65
CA ILE A 103 -2.10 -7.88 7.49
C ILE A 103 -3.14 -7.68 6.39
N LYS A 104 -2.95 -6.66 5.55
CA LYS A 104 -3.82 -6.42 4.40
C LYS A 104 -3.57 -7.49 3.35
N SER A 105 -4.62 -8.04 2.74
CA SER A 105 -4.48 -8.86 1.55
C SER A 105 -3.88 -7.98 0.46
N SER A 106 -2.68 -8.32 0.00
CA SER A 106 -2.00 -7.52 -1.02
C SER A 106 -2.84 -7.48 -2.31
N PRO A 107 -3.27 -6.28 -2.77
CA PRO A 107 -3.82 -6.08 -4.10
C PRO A 107 -2.72 -5.90 -5.15
N LEU A 108 -1.45 -5.80 -4.72
CA LEU A 108 -0.32 -5.38 -5.53
C LEU A 108 0.27 -6.55 -6.29
N GLN A 109 -0.55 -7.20 -7.11
CA GLN A 109 0.01 -7.98 -8.21
C GLN A 109 0.31 -7.00 -9.34
N PHE A 110 1.53 -6.43 -9.33
CA PHE A 110 2.16 -6.04 -10.59
C PHE A 110 2.29 -7.31 -11.44
N ASN A 111 2.38 -7.19 -12.78
CA ASN A 111 2.39 -8.36 -13.66
C ASN A 111 3.39 -9.40 -13.15
N GLU A 112 2.88 -10.52 -12.66
CA GLU A 112 3.70 -11.59 -12.12
C GLU A 112 4.40 -12.28 -13.28
N LYS A 113 5.72 -12.43 -13.15
CA LYS A 113 6.50 -13.27 -14.06
C LYS A 113 7.07 -14.45 -13.29
N SER A 114 6.53 -15.63 -13.56
CA SER A 114 7.06 -16.88 -13.04
C SER A 114 8.04 -17.51 -14.02
N GLN A 115 9.21 -17.90 -13.54
CA GLN A 115 10.09 -18.85 -14.22
C GLN A 115 10.08 -20.18 -13.48
N ASN A 116 9.71 -21.26 -14.18
CA ASN A 116 9.76 -22.63 -13.66
C ASN A 116 11.01 -23.33 -14.20
N ASN A 117 11.83 -23.87 -13.31
CA ASN A 117 13.07 -24.55 -13.69
C ASN A 117 12.97 -26.08 -13.59
N VAL A 118 13.80 -26.75 -14.40
CA VAL A 118 13.94 -28.23 -14.45
C VAL A 118 14.54 -28.74 -13.15
N GLU A 119 14.08 -29.91 -12.68
CA GLU A 119 14.55 -30.59 -11.47
C GLU A 119 16.08 -30.82 -11.50
N VAL A 120 16.81 -30.10 -10.64
CA VAL A 120 18.26 -30.27 -10.42
C VAL A 120 18.47 -30.48 -8.92
N ALA A 121 19.24 -31.51 -8.54
CA ALA A 121 19.44 -31.87 -7.13
C ALA A 121 18.13 -32.13 -6.34
N ASN A 122 17.07 -32.58 -7.01
CA ASN A 122 15.72 -32.78 -6.46
C ASN A 122 15.09 -31.49 -5.89
N LEU A 123 15.47 -30.32 -6.40
CA LEU A 123 14.79 -29.07 -6.12
C LEU A 123 13.83 -28.72 -7.25
N GLU A 124 12.62 -28.30 -6.88
CA GLU A 124 11.69 -27.61 -7.76
C GLU A 124 11.59 -26.16 -7.31
N ILE A 125 11.86 -25.22 -8.23
CA ILE A 125 11.91 -23.79 -7.93
C ILE A 125 11.10 -23.02 -8.94
N SER A 126 10.22 -22.15 -8.42
CA SER A 126 9.62 -21.07 -9.19
C SER A 126 10.01 -19.73 -8.59
N THR A 127 10.44 -18.80 -9.44
CA THR A 127 10.77 -17.43 -9.04
C THR A 127 9.72 -16.48 -9.61
N THR A 128 9.15 -15.64 -8.75
CA THR A 128 8.18 -14.59 -9.10
C THR A 128 8.77 -13.23 -8.79
N TYR A 129 8.63 -12.28 -9.72
CA TYR A 129 9.00 -10.89 -9.52
C TYR A 129 7.98 -9.97 -10.20
N TYR A 130 8.04 -8.69 -9.84
CA TYR A 130 6.98 -7.72 -10.08
C TYR A 130 7.43 -6.60 -11.03
N GLU A 131 6.61 -6.26 -12.04
CA GLU A 131 6.83 -5.08 -12.89
C GLU A 131 5.54 -4.39 -13.36
N PRO A 132 5.55 -3.06 -13.58
CA PRO A 132 6.67 -2.12 -13.36
C PRO A 132 6.87 -1.77 -11.88
N TYR A 133 8.12 -1.53 -11.45
CA TYR A 133 8.44 -1.17 -10.07
C TYR A 133 8.33 0.35 -9.81
N PRO A 134 7.41 0.82 -8.96
CA PRO A 134 7.30 2.23 -8.60
C PRO A 134 8.29 2.61 -7.48
N LEU A 135 9.35 3.34 -7.82
CA LEU A 135 10.35 3.76 -6.82
C LEU A 135 9.78 4.64 -5.70
N ALA A 136 8.64 5.30 -5.93
CA ALA A 136 7.94 6.07 -4.91
C ALA A 136 7.49 5.17 -3.74
N PHE A 137 7.08 3.94 -4.02
CA PHE A 137 6.41 3.08 -3.05
C PHE A 137 7.37 2.18 -2.26
N TYR A 138 8.67 2.30 -2.48
CA TYR A 138 9.70 1.46 -1.84
C TYR A 138 9.54 1.34 -0.32
N ASN A 139 9.38 2.46 0.40
CA ASN A 139 9.22 2.43 1.85
C ASN A 139 7.92 1.74 2.28
N VAL A 140 6.84 1.92 1.51
CA VAL A 140 5.54 1.32 1.81
C VAL A 140 5.57 -0.18 1.56
N PHE A 141 6.17 -0.62 0.46
CA PHE A 141 6.35 -2.04 0.18
C PHE A 141 7.17 -2.72 1.27
N TYR A 142 8.24 -2.06 1.72
CA TYR A 142 9.01 -2.54 2.86
C TYR A 142 8.18 -2.62 4.15
N GLU A 143 7.40 -1.59 4.47
CA GLU A 143 6.56 -1.55 5.68
C GLU A 143 5.44 -2.60 5.66
N LEU A 144 4.84 -2.82 4.49
CA LEU A 144 3.78 -3.80 4.27
C LEU A 144 4.30 -5.24 4.10
N GLY A 145 5.61 -5.43 3.99
CA GLY A 145 6.21 -6.74 3.72
C GLY A 145 5.99 -7.24 2.29
N GLU A 146 5.71 -6.34 1.34
CA GLU A 146 5.60 -6.65 -0.08
C GLU A 146 7.01 -6.94 -0.65
N PRO A 147 7.24 -8.15 -1.18
CA PRO A 147 8.54 -8.51 -1.74
C PRO A 147 8.79 -7.87 -3.10
N ASP A 148 10.07 -7.63 -3.41
CA ASP A 148 10.48 -7.31 -4.78
C ASP A 148 10.60 -8.59 -5.63
N ILE A 149 10.93 -9.71 -4.97
CA ILE A 149 11.10 -11.04 -5.56
C ILE A 149 10.76 -12.13 -4.54
N THR A 150 10.07 -13.16 -5.00
CA THR A 150 9.64 -14.32 -4.22
C THR A 150 10.17 -15.60 -4.85
N PHE A 151 10.75 -16.47 -4.02
CA PHE A 151 11.21 -17.80 -4.42
C PHE A 151 10.34 -18.85 -3.73
N LYS A 152 9.60 -19.64 -4.51
CA LYS A 152 8.91 -20.83 -4.02
C LYS A 152 9.74 -22.05 -4.36
N ILE A 153 10.18 -22.76 -3.33
CA ILE A 153 11.18 -23.82 -3.44
C ILE A 153 10.66 -25.05 -2.72
N THR A 154 10.61 -26.18 -3.44
CA THR A 154 10.25 -27.50 -2.92
C THR A 154 11.46 -28.41 -2.95
N ASN A 155 11.74 -29.09 -1.85
CA ASN A 155 12.76 -30.13 -1.79
C ASN A 155 12.13 -31.51 -1.99
N ASN A 156 12.27 -32.08 -3.18
CA ASN A 156 11.83 -33.42 -3.55
C ASN A 156 12.84 -34.52 -3.16
N GLY A 157 13.96 -34.15 -2.53
CA GLY A 157 15.01 -35.07 -2.09
C GLY A 157 14.74 -35.71 -0.72
N GLU A 158 15.59 -36.67 -0.34
CA GLU A 158 15.49 -37.40 0.93
C GLU A 158 16.23 -36.73 2.10
N ASN A 159 17.08 -35.72 1.82
CA ASN A 159 17.91 -35.04 2.82
C ASN A 159 17.60 -33.54 2.85
N PRO A 160 17.78 -32.86 4.00
CA PRO A 160 17.70 -31.40 4.07
C PRO A 160 18.71 -30.76 3.13
N ILE A 161 18.31 -29.67 2.48
CA ILE A 161 19.16 -28.89 1.58
C ILE A 161 19.21 -27.44 2.04
N THR A 162 20.40 -26.86 2.11
CA THR A 162 20.57 -25.44 2.46
C THR A 162 20.76 -24.66 1.17
N ILE A 163 19.96 -23.61 1.01
CA ILE A 163 19.96 -22.73 -0.14
C ILE A 163 20.42 -21.33 0.25
N ARG A 164 21.03 -20.62 -0.69
CA ARG A 164 21.38 -19.21 -0.60
C ARG A 164 20.80 -18.47 -1.80
N LEU A 165 19.95 -17.50 -1.51
CA LEU A 165 19.25 -16.66 -2.48
C LEU A 165 19.87 -15.27 -2.46
N ILE A 166 20.28 -14.78 -3.62
CA ILE A 166 20.92 -13.47 -3.78
C ILE A 166 20.14 -12.70 -4.84
N SER A 167 19.69 -11.49 -4.52
CA SER A 167 18.97 -10.62 -5.47
C SER A 167 19.49 -9.19 -5.42
N GLU A 168 19.60 -8.54 -6.57
CA GLU A 168 19.96 -7.13 -6.69
C GLU A 168 19.39 -6.46 -7.94
N TYR A 169 19.13 -5.16 -7.84
CA TYR A 169 19.01 -4.28 -9.00
C TYR A 169 20.39 -3.72 -9.32
N GLN A 170 21.03 -4.26 -10.35
CA GLN A 170 22.45 -3.98 -10.64
C GLN A 170 22.73 -2.49 -10.77
N GLY A 171 23.61 -1.97 -9.91
CA GLY A 171 24.01 -0.56 -9.87
C GLY A 171 23.05 0.38 -9.14
N TYR A 172 21.89 -0.12 -8.69
CA TYR A 172 20.84 0.66 -8.02
C TYR A 172 20.50 0.15 -6.61
N SER A 173 20.92 -1.06 -6.24
CA SER A 173 20.70 -1.62 -4.90
C SER A 173 21.97 -2.23 -4.32
N ASN A 174 21.93 -2.55 -3.02
CA ASN A 174 22.81 -3.58 -2.44
C ASN A 174 22.17 -4.97 -2.67
N LYS A 175 22.93 -6.02 -2.38
CA LYS A 175 22.44 -7.40 -2.47
C LYS A 175 21.54 -7.73 -1.28
N ALA A 176 20.34 -8.23 -1.56
CA ALA A 176 19.55 -9.01 -0.60
C ALA A 176 20.10 -10.44 -0.60
N ILE A 177 20.40 -10.98 0.59
CA ILE A 177 20.91 -12.35 0.72
C ILE A 177 20.12 -13.05 1.82
N THR A 178 19.50 -14.18 1.48
CA THR A 178 18.78 -15.04 2.41
C THR A 178 19.36 -16.44 2.34
N THR A 179 19.54 -17.11 3.48
CA THR A 179 20.01 -18.50 3.54
C THR A 179 19.04 -19.30 4.37
N GLU A 180 18.49 -20.37 3.79
CA GLU A 180 17.43 -21.18 4.40
C GLU A 180 17.76 -22.65 4.23
N THR A 181 17.37 -23.48 5.20
CA THR A 181 17.37 -24.93 5.06
C THR A 181 15.95 -25.40 4.78
N ILE A 182 15.78 -26.22 3.74
CA ILE A 182 14.51 -26.80 3.30
C ILE A 182 14.54 -28.30 3.58
N MET A 183 13.61 -28.75 4.41
CA MET A 183 13.51 -30.15 4.82
C MET A 183 12.97 -31.03 3.68
N PRO A 184 13.23 -32.34 3.70
CA PRO A 184 12.66 -33.28 2.72
C PRO A 184 11.13 -33.16 2.62
N GLY A 185 10.62 -32.98 1.40
CA GLY A 185 9.20 -32.80 1.11
C GLY A 185 8.60 -31.45 1.50
N GLU A 186 9.42 -30.53 2.03
CA GLU A 186 8.97 -29.18 2.40
C GLU A 186 8.95 -28.26 1.17
N THR A 187 7.89 -27.46 1.07
CA THR A 187 7.83 -26.29 0.20
C THR A 187 7.92 -25.03 1.07
N LYS A 188 8.89 -24.16 0.77
CA LYS A 188 9.01 -22.83 1.38
C LYS A 188 8.82 -21.74 0.35
N GLU A 189 8.12 -20.69 0.75
CA GLU A 189 8.08 -19.42 0.05
C GLU A 189 8.99 -18.43 0.77
N ILE A 190 9.94 -17.85 0.04
CA ILE A 190 10.97 -16.97 0.58
C ILE A 190 10.93 -15.64 -0.15
N ASN A 191 10.55 -14.61 0.59
CA ASN A 191 10.38 -13.25 0.12
C ASN A 191 11.67 -12.44 0.34
N GLN A 192 12.08 -11.65 -0.66
CA GLN A 192 13.18 -10.70 -0.53
C GLN A 192 12.75 -9.30 -0.93
N THR A 193 13.00 -8.33 -0.05
CA THR A 193 13.05 -6.91 -0.39
C THR A 193 14.49 -6.52 -0.70
N ILE A 194 14.71 -5.90 -1.85
CA ILE A 194 16.01 -5.52 -2.39
C ILE A 194 16.38 -4.12 -1.86
N PRO A 195 17.48 -3.97 -1.11
CA PRO A 195 17.83 -2.70 -0.46
C PRO A 195 18.34 -1.65 -1.45
N LEU A 196 17.49 -0.70 -1.86
CA LEU A 196 17.81 0.34 -2.83
C LEU A 196 18.86 1.34 -2.32
N ILE A 197 19.70 1.84 -3.24
CA ILE A 197 20.66 2.92 -2.97
C ILE A 197 19.98 4.26 -3.27
N LYS A 198 19.51 4.95 -2.22
CA LYS A 198 18.73 6.20 -2.29
C LYS A 198 19.32 7.24 -3.25
N ASP A 199 20.63 7.47 -3.20
CA ASP A 199 21.31 8.47 -4.04
C ASP A 199 21.30 8.12 -5.54
N LYS A 200 21.24 6.83 -5.89
CA LYS A 200 21.16 6.37 -7.28
C LYS A 200 19.75 6.51 -7.82
N ILE A 201 18.76 6.03 -7.07
CA ILE A 201 17.36 6.03 -7.52
C ILE A 201 16.77 7.44 -7.62
N LYS A 202 17.21 8.39 -6.80
CA LYS A 202 16.82 9.82 -6.88
C LYS A 202 17.18 10.50 -8.21
N GLN A 203 18.16 9.95 -8.94
CA GLN A 203 18.63 10.48 -10.21
C GLN A 203 17.76 10.04 -11.40
N ILE A 204 16.88 9.05 -11.21
CA ILE A 204 15.97 8.57 -12.26
C ILE A 204 14.83 9.58 -12.42
N LYS A 205 14.64 10.06 -13.65
CA LYS A 205 13.65 11.12 -13.99
C LYS A 205 12.62 10.71 -15.04
N THR A 206 12.73 9.51 -15.58
CA THR A 206 11.82 8.97 -16.61
C THR A 206 11.70 7.46 -16.43
N LYS A 207 10.61 6.88 -16.93
CA LYS A 207 10.43 5.41 -16.95
C LYS A 207 11.65 4.78 -17.59
N THR A 208 12.28 3.86 -16.88
CA THR A 208 13.51 3.19 -17.31
C THR A 208 13.41 1.71 -17.02
N LYS A 209 14.47 0.96 -17.34
CA LYS A 209 14.60 -0.45 -16.95
C LYS A 209 15.73 -0.64 -15.95
N PHE A 210 15.48 -1.46 -14.94
CA PHE A 210 16.52 -2.00 -14.06
C PHE A 210 16.85 -3.44 -14.46
N SER A 211 18.09 -3.84 -14.24
CA SER A 211 18.52 -5.24 -14.37
C SER A 211 18.36 -5.90 -13.01
N LEU A 212 17.28 -6.67 -12.84
CA LEU A 212 17.07 -7.56 -11.71
C LEU A 212 17.95 -8.79 -11.92
N HIS A 213 19.07 -8.87 -11.20
CA HIS A 213 19.93 -10.05 -11.17
C HIS A 213 19.57 -10.86 -9.93
N TYR A 214 19.34 -12.15 -10.10
CA TYR A 214 19.19 -13.08 -8.99
C TYR A 214 19.99 -14.34 -9.21
N LYS A 215 20.43 -14.93 -8.09
CA LYS A 215 21.22 -16.15 -8.06
C LYS A 215 20.73 -17.06 -6.95
N ILE A 216 20.53 -18.32 -7.30
CA ILE A 216 20.10 -19.39 -6.40
C ILE A 216 21.26 -20.38 -6.29
N GLU A 217 21.76 -20.56 -5.09
CA GLU A 217 22.82 -21.52 -4.79
C GLU A 217 22.35 -22.53 -3.75
N TYR A 218 22.91 -23.72 -3.76
CA TYR A 218 22.70 -24.73 -2.73
C TYR A 218 24.05 -25.24 -2.22
N ASP A 219 24.06 -25.65 -0.95
CA ASP A 219 25.19 -26.31 -0.31
C ASP A 219 25.20 -27.79 -0.71
N ASP A 220 26.28 -28.21 -1.36
CA ASP A 220 26.61 -29.61 -1.59
C ASP A 220 27.90 -29.96 -0.84
N ASN A 221 27.75 -30.50 0.37
CA ASN A 221 28.84 -30.98 1.22
C ASN A 221 29.92 -29.92 1.54
N GLY A 222 29.49 -28.68 1.80
CA GLY A 222 30.34 -27.54 2.13
C GLY A 222 30.81 -26.73 0.92
N GLU A 223 30.41 -27.11 -0.30
CA GLU A 223 30.65 -26.35 -1.52
C GLU A 223 29.35 -25.74 -2.04
N TRP A 224 29.34 -24.42 -2.27
CA TRP A 224 28.19 -23.74 -2.86
C TRP A 224 28.14 -23.97 -4.37
N LYS A 225 27.09 -24.63 -4.84
CA LYS A 225 26.82 -24.83 -6.27
C LYS A 225 25.68 -23.92 -6.71
N THR A 226 25.81 -23.36 -7.91
CA THR A 226 24.75 -22.55 -8.51
C THR A 226 23.69 -23.47 -9.10
N TYR A 227 22.46 -23.29 -8.65
CA TYR A 227 21.27 -23.92 -9.22
C TYR A 227 20.78 -23.13 -10.43
N ASP A 228 20.59 -21.82 -10.24
CA ASP A 228 20.12 -20.89 -11.28
C ASP A 228 20.74 -19.50 -11.07
N GLU A 229 20.92 -18.78 -12.16
CA GLU A 229 21.39 -17.40 -12.18
C GLU A 229 20.83 -16.69 -13.40
N GLN A 230 19.99 -15.69 -13.18
CA GLN A 230 19.28 -14.99 -14.25
C GLN A 230 19.45 -13.48 -14.13
N THR A 231 19.14 -12.79 -15.22
CA THR A 231 19.04 -11.34 -15.24
C THR A 231 17.85 -10.93 -16.07
N GLU A 232 16.89 -10.28 -15.43
CA GLU A 232 15.65 -9.84 -16.04
C GLU A 232 15.60 -8.31 -16.09
N MET A 233 15.03 -7.77 -17.17
CA MET A 233 14.93 -6.33 -17.37
C MET A 233 13.53 -5.83 -17.01
N ILE A 234 13.35 -5.38 -15.78
CA ILE A 234 12.05 -4.91 -15.29
C ILE A 234 11.84 -3.41 -15.59
N ASP A 235 10.61 -3.04 -15.92
CA ASP A 235 10.23 -1.62 -16.00
C ASP A 235 10.23 -0.96 -14.62
N VAL A 236 10.66 0.29 -14.53
CA VAL A 236 10.76 1.06 -13.28
C VAL A 236 10.27 2.48 -13.49
N TYR A 237 9.39 2.95 -12.61
CA TYR A 237 8.95 4.34 -12.57
C TYR A 237 9.81 5.18 -11.62
N PRO A 238 10.11 6.45 -11.96
CA PRO A 238 10.87 7.33 -11.09
C PRO A 238 10.08 7.67 -9.82
N MET A 239 10.80 8.15 -8.79
CA MET A 239 10.23 8.47 -7.47
C MET A 239 9.14 9.56 -7.51
N ASP A 240 9.08 10.37 -8.57
CA ASP A 240 8.08 11.44 -8.75
C ASP A 240 6.87 10.99 -9.59
N THR A 241 6.66 9.68 -9.76
CA THR A 241 5.54 9.13 -10.54
C THR A 241 4.60 8.35 -9.64
N MET A 242 3.37 8.84 -9.55
CA MET A 242 2.23 8.11 -8.99
C MET A 242 1.75 7.08 -10.00
N VAL A 243 1.57 5.84 -9.54
CA VAL A 243 0.88 4.79 -10.28
C VAL A 243 -0.52 4.71 -9.70
N TRP A 244 -1.54 5.02 -10.51
CA TRP A 244 -2.94 5.06 -10.08
C TRP A 244 -3.59 3.68 -10.13
N ALA A 245 -3.15 2.81 -11.05
CA ALA A 245 -3.69 1.46 -11.16
C ALA A 245 -2.67 0.45 -11.66
N VAL A 246 -2.82 -0.79 -11.19
CA VAL A 246 -2.03 -1.97 -11.57
C VAL A 246 -2.93 -3.02 -12.21
N LYS A 247 -2.37 -3.94 -13.00
CA LYS A 247 -3.16 -5.02 -13.64
C LYS A 247 -3.06 -6.31 -12.85
N ASP A 248 -4.20 -6.95 -12.59
CA ASP A 248 -4.22 -8.34 -12.11
C ASP A 248 -3.79 -9.35 -13.19
N ASP A 249 -3.63 -10.61 -12.79
CA ASP A 249 -3.30 -11.74 -13.68
C ASP A 249 -4.31 -11.99 -14.81
N LYS A 250 -5.52 -11.43 -14.69
CA LYS A 250 -6.59 -11.52 -15.71
C LYS A 250 -6.59 -10.29 -16.64
N GLY A 251 -5.73 -9.32 -16.38
CA GLY A 251 -5.57 -8.08 -17.14
C GLY A 251 -6.54 -6.96 -16.76
N ASN A 252 -7.28 -7.08 -15.67
CA ASN A 252 -8.14 -6.01 -15.13
C ASN A 252 -7.31 -5.00 -14.36
N TYR A 253 -7.68 -3.72 -14.43
CA TYR A 253 -7.01 -2.69 -13.64
C TYR A 253 -7.63 -2.57 -12.25
N ASN A 254 -6.79 -2.65 -11.22
CA ASN A 254 -7.12 -2.35 -9.83
C ASN A 254 -6.53 -0.99 -9.47
N SER A 255 -7.36 -0.12 -8.90
CA SER A 255 -6.93 1.18 -8.38
C SER A 255 -6.05 0.99 -7.14
N ILE A 256 -5.05 1.86 -7.00
CA ILE A 256 -4.19 1.98 -5.82
C ILE A 256 -4.04 3.45 -5.41
N ASN A 257 -5.12 4.21 -5.57
CA ASN A 257 -5.18 5.66 -5.35
C ASN A 257 -4.63 6.10 -3.99
N GLU A 258 -4.81 5.29 -2.94
CA GLU A 258 -4.37 5.54 -1.56
C GLU A 258 -2.85 5.77 -1.47
N TYR A 259 -2.08 5.21 -2.40
CA TYR A 259 -0.63 5.41 -2.47
C TYR A 259 -0.23 6.85 -2.81
N ILE A 260 -1.18 7.72 -3.16
CA ILE A 260 -0.90 9.16 -3.23
C ILE A 260 -0.43 9.72 -1.88
N ALA A 261 -0.84 9.10 -0.77
CA ALA A 261 -0.41 9.48 0.58
C ALA A 261 1.12 9.37 0.78
N VAL A 262 1.81 8.61 -0.06
CA VAL A 262 3.28 8.53 -0.08
C VAL A 262 3.92 9.88 -0.43
N PHE A 263 3.27 10.67 -1.26
CA PHE A 263 3.75 12.00 -1.68
C PHE A 263 3.46 13.09 -0.65
N VAL A 264 2.60 12.81 0.33
CA VAL A 264 2.31 13.70 1.45
C VAL A 264 3.45 13.61 2.46
N THR A 265 4.32 14.62 2.48
CA THR A 265 5.58 14.64 3.25
C THR A 265 5.54 15.73 4.34
N PRO A 266 4.81 15.52 5.45
CA PRO A 266 4.59 16.56 6.47
C PRO A 266 5.85 16.97 7.23
N LYS A 267 6.90 16.12 7.22
CA LYS A 267 8.16 16.35 7.93
C LYS A 267 9.25 16.97 7.06
N ASP A 268 8.97 17.29 5.80
CA ASP A 268 9.95 17.93 4.91
C ASP A 268 10.26 19.37 5.35
N ASP A 269 11.53 19.77 5.29
CA ASP A 269 11.99 21.12 5.67
C ASP A 269 11.26 22.23 4.91
N ALA A 270 10.87 22.00 3.65
CA ALA A 270 10.13 22.96 2.85
C ALA A 270 8.69 23.17 3.37
N ILE A 271 8.07 22.14 3.94
CA ILE A 271 6.77 22.27 4.63
C ILE A 271 6.95 23.07 5.92
N MET A 272 8.01 22.82 6.69
CA MET A 272 8.31 23.61 7.90
C MET A 272 8.57 25.08 7.57
N GLU A 273 9.27 25.36 6.46
CA GLU A 273 9.46 26.73 5.97
C GLU A 273 8.12 27.38 5.57
N LEU A 274 7.26 26.64 4.86
CA LEU A 274 5.93 27.10 4.48
C LEU A 274 5.10 27.46 5.72
N LEU A 275 5.02 26.57 6.71
CA LEU A 275 4.31 26.81 7.96
C LEU A 275 4.88 28.01 8.72
N SER A 276 6.20 28.20 8.71
CA SER A 276 6.82 29.38 9.32
C SER A 276 6.39 30.69 8.65
N LYS A 277 6.19 30.71 7.33
CA LYS A 277 5.67 31.90 6.60
C LYS A 277 4.17 32.08 6.81
N ALA A 278 3.41 30.99 6.74
CA ALA A 278 1.97 30.97 7.01
C ALA A 278 1.66 31.53 8.39
N LYS A 279 2.41 31.11 9.41
CA LYS A 279 2.31 31.64 10.77
C LYS A 279 2.43 33.17 10.83
N GLU A 280 3.32 33.81 10.05
CA GLU A 280 3.42 35.27 10.03
C GLU A 280 2.22 35.98 9.36
N ARG A 281 1.41 35.24 8.59
CA ARG A 281 0.17 35.73 7.97
C ARG A 281 -1.07 35.47 8.82
N HIS A 282 -0.98 34.55 9.77
CA HIS A 282 -2.05 34.32 10.75
C HIS A 282 -2.17 35.53 11.69
N PRO A 283 -3.38 36.05 11.98
CA PRO A 283 -3.56 37.20 12.87
C PRO A 283 -2.90 37.05 14.25
N GLU A 284 -2.90 35.84 14.79
CA GLU A 284 -2.34 35.53 16.11
C GLU A 284 -0.84 35.19 16.08
N LYS A 285 -0.24 35.09 14.89
CA LYS A 285 1.16 34.64 14.70
C LYS A 285 1.46 33.26 15.31
N SER A 286 0.45 32.40 15.32
CA SER A 286 0.46 31.01 15.79
C SER A 286 -0.27 30.13 14.77
N LEU A 287 0.12 28.87 14.70
CA LEU A 287 -0.62 27.78 14.06
C LEU A 287 -0.58 26.60 15.04
N SER A 288 -1.73 26.17 15.54
CA SER A 288 -1.83 25.19 16.64
C SER A 288 -2.75 24.00 16.33
N GLY A 289 -3.13 23.82 15.05
CA GLY A 289 -4.02 22.75 14.63
C GLY A 289 -5.36 22.83 15.37
N TYR A 290 -5.87 21.68 15.82
CA TYR A 290 -7.14 21.57 16.56
C TYR A 290 -7.19 22.24 17.94
N GLN A 291 -6.08 22.79 18.44
CA GLN A 291 -6.14 23.61 19.65
C GLN A 291 -6.80 24.97 19.38
N ASP A 292 -6.78 25.41 18.12
CA ASP A 292 -7.60 26.53 17.66
C ASP A 292 -8.97 26.00 17.20
N LYS A 293 -10.02 26.75 17.52
CA LYS A 293 -11.38 26.42 17.05
C LYS A 293 -11.60 26.84 15.60
N ASP A 294 -10.83 27.81 15.10
CA ASP A 294 -10.90 28.29 13.73
C ASP A 294 -9.76 27.67 12.91
N VAL A 295 -9.92 26.38 12.55
CA VAL A 295 -8.97 25.69 11.68
C VAL A 295 -8.83 26.41 10.32
N ASN A 296 -9.92 26.96 9.80
CA ASN A 296 -9.93 27.64 8.50
C ASN A 296 -9.03 28.86 8.46
N SER A 297 -8.92 29.62 9.55
CA SER A 297 -7.97 30.73 9.64
C SER A 297 -6.51 30.29 9.45
N GLN A 298 -6.14 29.09 9.92
CA GLN A 298 -4.82 28.49 9.73
C GLN A 298 -4.62 28.01 8.29
N ILE A 299 -5.64 27.37 7.70
CA ILE A 299 -5.60 26.95 6.29
C ILE A 299 -5.49 28.18 5.37
N LYS A 300 -6.22 29.25 5.68
CA LYS A 300 -6.12 30.54 4.99
C LYS A 300 -4.72 31.12 5.09
N ALA A 301 -4.07 31.02 6.25
CA ALA A 301 -2.70 31.50 6.42
C ALA A 301 -1.71 30.70 5.54
N ILE A 302 -1.91 29.39 5.40
CA ILE A 302 -1.16 28.54 4.45
C ILE A 302 -1.41 28.98 3.01
N TYR A 303 -2.68 29.15 2.63
CA TYR A 303 -3.09 29.62 1.31
C TYR A 303 -2.43 30.98 0.97
N ASP A 304 -2.50 31.94 1.89
CA ASP A 304 -1.94 33.26 1.70
C ASP A 304 -0.40 33.21 1.61
N ALA A 305 0.27 32.30 2.31
CA ALA A 305 1.72 32.11 2.17
C ALA A 305 2.08 31.55 0.78
N LEU A 306 1.35 30.54 0.31
CA LEU A 306 1.52 29.98 -1.04
C LEU A 306 1.30 31.05 -2.12
N LYS A 307 0.25 31.85 -1.97
CA LYS A 307 -0.11 32.92 -2.92
C LYS A 307 0.87 34.09 -2.90
N TYR A 308 1.18 34.66 -1.74
CA TYR A 308 1.90 35.93 -1.68
C TYR A 308 3.41 35.79 -1.47
N ASP A 309 3.87 34.78 -0.72
CA ASP A 309 5.30 34.59 -0.44
C ASP A 309 5.96 33.67 -1.47
N TYR A 310 5.33 32.53 -1.77
CA TYR A 310 5.85 31.60 -2.78
C TYR A 310 5.43 31.98 -4.19
N ARG A 311 4.25 32.62 -4.35
CA ARG A 311 3.63 32.94 -5.65
C ARG A 311 3.39 31.69 -6.49
N VAL A 312 2.88 30.65 -5.84
CA VAL A 312 2.47 29.42 -6.52
C VAL A 312 1.30 29.73 -7.46
N SER A 313 1.41 29.29 -8.70
CA SER A 313 0.35 29.39 -9.70
C SER A 313 0.14 28.06 -10.41
N TYR A 314 -1.04 27.86 -10.96
CA TYR A 314 -1.36 26.64 -11.68
C TYR A 314 -0.50 26.48 -12.94
N VAL A 315 0.11 25.31 -13.11
CA VAL A 315 0.74 24.88 -14.37
C VAL A 315 0.40 23.42 -14.60
N ASP A 316 -0.44 23.17 -15.59
CA ASP A 316 -0.74 21.81 -16.03
C ASP A 316 0.49 21.19 -16.70
N VAL A 317 1.03 20.16 -16.05
CA VAL A 317 2.09 19.31 -16.57
C VAL A 317 1.70 17.84 -16.46
N SER A 318 0.43 17.52 -16.72
CA SER A 318 -0.11 16.16 -16.81
C SER A 318 0.55 15.35 -17.94
N ASN A 319 1.83 15.03 -17.78
CA ASN A 319 2.55 14.17 -18.68
C ASN A 319 2.35 12.72 -18.23
N ALA A 320 1.20 12.14 -18.59
CA ALA A 320 1.06 10.69 -18.69
C ALA A 320 1.78 10.25 -19.97
N TYR A 321 3.07 9.96 -19.88
CA TYR A 321 3.79 9.35 -21.00
C TYR A 321 3.43 7.86 -21.07
N GLY A 322 2.41 7.47 -21.85
CA GLY A 322 2.17 6.06 -22.19
C GLY A 322 0.71 5.60 -22.18
N LYS A 323 0.51 4.28 -22.22
CA LYS A 323 -0.78 3.58 -22.07
C LYS A 323 -1.11 3.22 -20.61
N ASP A 324 -0.23 3.62 -19.69
CA ASP A 324 -0.26 3.21 -18.28
C ASP A 324 -0.98 4.28 -17.45
N TYR A 325 -1.68 3.88 -16.38
CA TYR A 325 -2.40 4.78 -15.46
C TYR A 325 -1.41 5.43 -14.48
N VAL A 326 -0.60 6.35 -14.97
CA VAL A 326 0.46 7.02 -14.18
C VAL A 326 0.46 8.52 -14.38
N GLN A 327 0.87 9.26 -13.34
CA GLN A 327 1.02 10.70 -13.39
C GLN A 327 2.26 11.13 -12.62
N LYS A 328 2.99 12.11 -13.17
CA LYS A 328 4.03 12.79 -12.41
C LYS A 328 3.39 13.64 -11.30
N VAL A 329 3.80 13.40 -10.05
CA VAL A 329 3.39 14.18 -8.87
C VAL A 329 4.65 14.79 -8.26
N ARG A 330 4.70 16.12 -8.21
CA ARG A 330 5.82 16.84 -7.60
C ARG A 330 5.68 16.79 -6.10
N LEU A 331 6.81 16.55 -5.42
CA LEU A 331 6.87 16.64 -3.97
C LEU A 331 6.73 18.10 -3.52
N PRO A 332 6.24 18.36 -2.29
CA PRO A 332 6.02 19.72 -1.81
C PRO A 332 7.23 20.65 -1.98
N LYS A 333 8.43 20.18 -1.68
CA LYS A 333 9.67 20.95 -1.87
C LYS A 333 9.91 21.38 -3.32
N GLU A 334 9.52 20.56 -4.29
CA GLU A 334 9.69 20.86 -5.72
C GLU A 334 8.64 21.88 -6.16
N THR A 335 7.38 21.69 -5.75
CA THR A 335 6.28 22.63 -5.99
C THR A 335 6.60 24.02 -5.45
N LEU A 336 7.06 24.11 -4.19
CA LEU A 336 7.43 25.37 -3.55
C LEU A 336 8.64 26.04 -4.24
N LYS A 337 9.63 25.25 -4.65
CA LYS A 337 10.81 25.76 -5.36
C LYS A 337 10.48 26.29 -6.75
N LEU A 338 9.64 25.58 -7.51
CA LEU A 338 9.26 25.93 -8.87
C LEU A 338 8.14 26.98 -8.94
N LYS A 339 7.42 27.17 -7.83
CA LYS A 339 6.27 28.10 -7.72
C LYS A 339 5.14 27.72 -8.68
N SER A 340 4.98 26.42 -8.91
CA SER A 340 4.01 25.89 -9.85
C SER A 340 3.46 24.57 -9.36
N ALA A 341 2.14 24.40 -9.42
CA ALA A 341 1.43 23.18 -9.06
C ALA A 341 0.37 22.85 -10.13
N ASN A 342 0.14 21.57 -10.43
CA ASN A 342 -1.16 21.14 -10.97
C ASN A 342 -2.13 20.83 -9.81
N CYS A 343 -3.29 20.26 -10.10
CA CYS A 343 -4.32 19.92 -9.10
C CYS A 343 -3.75 19.00 -8.00
N ILE A 344 -3.13 17.88 -8.38
CA ILE A 344 -2.60 16.91 -7.42
C ILE A 344 -1.36 17.41 -6.66
N ASP A 345 -0.44 18.14 -7.33
CA ASP A 345 0.71 18.78 -6.67
C ASP A 345 0.22 19.75 -5.57
N GLY A 346 -0.85 20.51 -5.86
CA GLY A 346 -1.47 21.45 -4.94
C GLY A 346 -2.08 20.72 -3.73
N SER A 347 -2.87 19.67 -3.98
CA SER A 347 -3.47 18.85 -2.93
C SER A 347 -2.42 18.24 -2.00
N VAL A 348 -1.33 17.71 -2.56
CA VAL A 348 -0.22 17.13 -1.78
C VAL A 348 0.48 18.16 -0.90
N VAL A 349 0.71 19.40 -1.38
CA VAL A 349 1.30 20.48 -0.57
C VAL A 349 0.41 20.83 0.61
N PHE A 350 -0.89 21.05 0.36
CA PHE A 350 -1.82 21.39 1.44
C PHE A 350 -1.98 20.24 2.43
N ALA A 351 -2.18 19.01 1.96
CA ALA A 351 -2.29 17.83 2.82
C ALA A 351 -1.04 17.70 3.72
N SER A 352 0.16 17.90 3.15
CA SER A 352 1.41 17.83 3.93
C SER A 352 1.48 18.91 5.02
N ALA A 353 1.05 20.14 4.71
CA ALA A 353 1.04 21.23 5.68
C ALA A 353 -0.02 21.04 6.79
N ILE A 354 -1.19 20.52 6.42
CA ILE A 354 -2.28 20.21 7.35
C ILE A 354 -1.89 19.07 8.30
N GLU A 355 -1.35 17.97 7.76
CA GLU A 355 -0.84 16.84 8.56
C GLU A 355 0.30 17.28 9.48
N ALA A 356 1.18 18.17 9.02
CA ALA A 356 2.27 18.73 9.84
C ALA A 356 1.79 19.57 11.05
N LEU A 357 0.58 20.15 10.97
CA LEU A 357 -0.08 20.82 12.10
C LEU A 357 -0.82 19.85 13.03
N GLY A 358 -0.75 18.54 12.78
CA GLY A 358 -1.44 17.51 13.53
C GLY A 358 -2.95 17.45 13.25
N MET A 359 -3.38 18.01 12.11
CA MET A 359 -4.76 17.94 11.64
C MET A 359 -4.94 16.77 10.67
N HIS A 360 -6.19 16.39 10.37
CA HIS A 360 -6.49 15.28 9.46
C HIS A 360 -6.85 15.80 8.06
N PRO A 361 -5.93 15.73 7.08
CA PRO A 361 -6.23 16.06 5.70
C PRO A 361 -6.80 14.86 4.94
N TYR A 362 -7.50 15.20 3.86
CA TYR A 362 -7.97 14.28 2.83
C TYR A 362 -7.50 14.78 1.47
N ILE A 363 -7.20 13.86 0.56
CA ILE A 363 -7.06 14.18 -0.86
C ILE A 363 -8.32 13.68 -1.56
N VAL A 364 -9.05 14.60 -2.19
CA VAL A 364 -10.25 14.27 -2.94
C VAL A 364 -9.87 14.08 -4.39
N LEU A 365 -10.17 12.90 -4.94
CA LEU A 365 -9.89 12.50 -6.30
C LEU A 365 -11.19 12.36 -7.09
N LEU A 366 -11.24 13.03 -8.24
CA LEU A 366 -12.24 12.85 -9.29
C LEU A 366 -11.53 12.36 -10.56
N SER A 367 -12.30 11.98 -11.58
CA SER A 367 -11.75 11.36 -12.80
C SER A 367 -10.69 12.22 -13.52
N ASP A 368 -10.80 13.54 -13.45
CA ASP A 368 -9.92 14.50 -14.12
C ASP A 368 -9.40 15.61 -13.19
N HIS A 369 -9.70 15.54 -11.90
CA HIS A 369 -9.42 16.62 -10.96
C HIS A 369 -9.06 16.11 -9.56
N ALA A 370 -8.33 16.94 -8.82
CA ALA A 370 -7.98 16.65 -7.45
C ALA A 370 -7.92 17.94 -6.62
N PHE A 371 -8.40 17.87 -5.39
CA PHE A 371 -8.34 18.96 -4.43
C PHE A 371 -8.11 18.42 -3.01
N VAL A 372 -8.01 19.32 -2.04
CA VAL A 372 -7.73 18.95 -0.64
C VAL A 372 -8.96 19.20 0.20
N ALA A 373 -9.18 18.36 1.20
CA ALA A 373 -10.13 18.59 2.26
C ALA A 373 -9.47 18.36 3.63
N TRP A 374 -10.13 18.78 4.71
CA TRP A 374 -9.69 18.51 6.08
C TRP A 374 -10.87 18.36 7.01
N ASP A 375 -10.67 17.60 8.07
CA ASP A 375 -11.58 17.50 9.20
C ASP A 375 -11.55 18.81 10.00
N VAL A 376 -12.70 19.45 10.15
CA VAL A 376 -12.83 20.80 10.73
C VAL A 376 -12.70 20.83 12.25
N ASP A 377 -12.97 19.71 12.93
CA ASP A 377 -13.01 19.65 14.39
C ASP A 377 -12.27 18.45 15.01
N GLY A 378 -11.67 17.60 14.19
CA GLY A 378 -10.91 16.42 14.61
C GLY A 378 -11.78 15.19 14.88
N SER A 379 -13.09 15.28 14.64
CA SER A 379 -14.04 14.19 14.89
C SER A 379 -14.21 13.23 13.71
N GLY A 380 -13.76 13.60 12.51
CA GLY A 380 -13.95 12.87 11.25
C GLY A 380 -15.36 12.98 10.67
N ASN A 381 -16.28 13.74 11.27
CA ASN A 381 -17.68 13.82 10.83
C ASN A 381 -17.96 14.97 9.86
N TYR A 382 -17.11 16.00 9.86
CA TYR A 382 -17.31 17.22 9.10
C TYR A 382 -16.01 17.59 8.42
N ILE A 383 -16.04 17.60 7.10
CA ILE A 383 -14.91 18.02 6.28
C ILE A 383 -15.27 19.26 5.48
N GLU A 384 -14.28 20.11 5.25
CA GLU A 384 -14.34 21.20 4.27
C GLU A 384 -13.28 21.00 3.20
N ALA A 385 -13.59 21.45 1.98
CA ALA A 385 -12.76 21.29 0.81
C ALA A 385 -12.29 22.63 0.23
N LEU A 386 -11.08 22.64 -0.33
CA LEU A 386 -10.44 23.81 -0.92
C LEU A 386 -9.94 23.51 -2.33
N GLU A 387 -10.39 24.33 -3.29
CA GLU A 387 -9.91 24.28 -4.66
C GLU A 387 -8.46 24.82 -4.77
N THR A 388 -7.49 23.91 -4.87
CA THR A 388 -6.07 24.27 -4.78
C THR A 388 -5.55 24.97 -6.04
N THR A 389 -6.19 24.77 -7.20
CA THR A 389 -5.76 25.40 -8.46
C THR A 389 -6.03 26.91 -8.48
N MET A 390 -6.91 27.39 -7.60
CA MET A 390 -7.30 28.79 -7.49
C MET A 390 -6.28 29.67 -6.73
N VAL A 391 -5.27 29.09 -6.05
CA VAL A 391 -4.26 29.82 -5.23
C VAL A 391 -3.65 31.02 -5.95
N GLY A 392 -3.36 30.90 -7.24
CA GLY A 392 -2.73 31.97 -8.01
C GLY A 392 -3.68 33.14 -8.36
N ASN A 393 -4.99 32.90 -8.39
CA ASN A 393 -5.94 33.76 -9.12
C ASN A 393 -7.21 34.15 -8.33
N ALA A 394 -7.52 33.53 -7.20
CA ALA A 394 -8.66 33.85 -6.34
C ALA A 394 -8.24 34.09 -4.89
N ASP A 395 -9.14 34.58 -4.03
CA ASP A 395 -8.91 34.59 -2.58
C ASP A 395 -9.29 33.24 -1.96
N PHE A 396 -8.97 33.11 -0.66
CA PHE A 396 -9.20 31.86 0.07
C PHE A 396 -10.70 31.55 0.16
N GLU A 397 -11.53 32.55 0.41
CA GLU A 397 -12.97 32.40 0.59
C GLU A 397 -13.65 31.90 -0.69
N ASP A 398 -13.25 32.41 -1.87
CA ASP A 398 -13.73 31.90 -3.14
C ASP A 398 -13.25 30.47 -3.44
N ALA A 399 -11.99 30.16 -3.13
CA ALA A 399 -11.43 28.82 -3.32
C ALA A 399 -12.06 27.77 -2.38
N LEU A 400 -12.37 28.17 -1.15
CA LEU A 400 -13.06 27.35 -0.15
C LEU A 400 -14.52 27.11 -0.57
N ARG A 401 -15.21 28.15 -1.04
CA ARG A 401 -16.58 28.01 -1.55
C ARG A 401 -16.61 27.03 -2.72
N TYR A 402 -15.74 27.22 -3.72
CA TYR A 402 -15.70 26.35 -4.90
C TYR A 402 -15.33 24.90 -4.54
N GLY A 403 -14.34 24.70 -3.67
CA GLY A 403 -13.97 23.35 -3.22
C GLY A 403 -15.12 22.62 -2.53
N ASN A 404 -15.89 23.30 -1.67
CA ASN A 404 -17.07 22.73 -1.02
C ASN A 404 -18.22 22.47 -2.02
N GLU A 405 -18.44 23.36 -2.99
CA GLU A 405 -19.43 23.14 -4.06
C GLU A 405 -19.09 21.89 -4.89
N GLU A 406 -17.81 21.69 -5.25
CA GLU A 406 -17.34 20.49 -5.97
C GLU A 406 -17.46 19.22 -5.11
N LEU A 407 -17.12 19.29 -3.82
CA LEU A 407 -17.28 18.18 -2.88
C LEU A 407 -18.75 17.74 -2.76
N GLU A 408 -19.67 18.70 -2.59
CA GLU A 408 -21.11 18.43 -2.49
C GLU A 408 -21.68 17.89 -3.80
N ALA A 409 -21.32 18.50 -4.94
CA ALA A 409 -21.81 18.09 -6.25
C ALA A 409 -21.39 16.66 -6.64
N ASN A 410 -20.25 16.18 -6.13
CA ASN A 410 -19.70 14.87 -6.43
C ASN A 410 -19.81 13.88 -5.26
N TRP A 411 -20.54 14.20 -4.18
CA TRP A 411 -20.59 13.38 -2.96
C TRP A 411 -21.00 11.93 -3.23
N ASP A 412 -22.01 11.71 -4.08
CA ASP A 412 -22.48 10.37 -4.42
C ASP A 412 -21.40 9.54 -5.13
N ALA A 413 -20.58 10.16 -5.99
CA ALA A 413 -19.48 9.50 -6.69
C ALA A 413 -18.29 9.25 -5.75
N LEU A 414 -18.02 10.19 -4.86
CA LEU A 414 -16.92 10.13 -3.88
C LEU A 414 -17.16 9.12 -2.74
N THR A 415 -18.43 8.77 -2.51
CA THR A 415 -18.85 7.76 -1.51
C THR A 415 -19.35 6.46 -2.15
N ASP A 416 -19.17 6.32 -3.46
CA ASP A 416 -19.39 5.06 -4.17
C ASP A 416 -18.29 4.05 -3.82
N ASP A 417 -18.62 2.77 -3.93
CA ASP A 417 -17.71 1.65 -3.76
C ASP A 417 -16.74 1.48 -4.95
N ASP A 418 -16.99 2.17 -6.07
CA ASP A 418 -16.16 2.14 -7.27
C ASP A 418 -15.14 3.31 -7.28
N PRO A 419 -13.84 3.05 -7.03
CA PRO A 419 -12.82 4.10 -6.94
C PRO A 419 -12.56 4.82 -8.27
N TRP A 420 -13.12 4.34 -9.39
CA TRP A 420 -13.00 5.00 -10.70
C TRP A 420 -13.98 6.18 -10.85
N ASN A 421 -15.04 6.23 -10.05
CA ASN A 421 -16.02 7.34 -10.05
C ASN A 421 -15.51 8.56 -9.28
N GLY A 422 -14.77 8.32 -8.21
CA GLY A 422 -14.15 9.31 -7.34
C GLY A 422 -13.78 8.67 -6.01
N GLN A 423 -12.90 9.32 -5.25
CA GLN A 423 -12.49 8.80 -3.95
C GLN A 423 -12.02 9.91 -3.01
N ILE A 424 -12.37 9.79 -1.74
CA ILE A 424 -11.79 10.60 -0.66
C ILE A 424 -10.70 9.76 0.01
N ILE A 425 -9.45 10.16 -0.15
CA ILE A 425 -8.30 9.49 0.46
C ILE A 425 -8.06 10.09 1.84
N ASP A 426 -8.38 9.34 2.90
CA ASP A 426 -8.04 9.70 4.27
C ASP A 426 -6.54 9.44 4.53
N ILE A 427 -5.78 10.52 4.71
CA ILE A 427 -4.33 10.42 4.91
C ILE A 427 -4.00 9.77 6.25
N LYS A 428 -4.82 9.99 7.29
CA LYS A 428 -4.62 9.37 8.59
C LYS A 428 -4.86 7.87 8.50
N GLU A 429 -5.93 7.44 7.84
CA GLU A 429 -6.18 6.02 7.57
C GLU A 429 -4.99 5.43 6.82
N CYS A 430 -4.51 6.07 5.75
CA CYS A 430 -3.33 5.62 5.02
C CYS A 430 -2.10 5.40 5.93
N ARG A 431 -1.87 6.26 6.94
CA ARG A 431 -0.79 6.05 7.91
C ARG A 431 -1.02 4.82 8.79
N GLU A 432 -2.24 4.62 9.26
CA GLU A 432 -2.63 3.45 10.05
C GLU A 432 -2.49 2.15 9.25
N LEU A 433 -2.70 2.22 7.93
CA LEU A 433 -2.48 1.12 6.99
C LEU A 433 -0.99 0.93 6.62
N GLY A 434 -0.04 1.71 7.14
CA GLY A 434 1.39 1.58 6.83
C GLY A 434 1.84 2.28 5.53
N ILE A 435 0.98 3.09 4.90
CA ILE A 435 1.34 3.91 3.75
C ILE A 435 2.07 5.16 4.26
N LEU A 436 3.37 5.01 4.47
CA LEU A 436 4.26 6.04 4.99
C LEU A 436 4.76 7.00 3.89
N PRO A 437 5.13 8.24 4.24
CA PRO A 437 5.78 9.16 3.30
C PRO A 437 7.05 8.56 2.68
N MET A 438 7.32 8.86 1.41
CA MET A 438 8.52 8.37 0.72
C MET A 438 9.84 8.97 1.22
N GLU A 439 9.81 10.12 1.90
CA GLU A 439 11.02 10.77 2.41
C GLU A 439 10.89 11.45 3.76
#